data_AF-A0A7V5D0W9-F1
#
_entry.id   AF-A0A7V5D0W9-F1
#
_cell.length_a   1.000
_cell.length_b   1.000
_cell.length_c   1.000
_cell.angle_alpha   90.00
_cell.angle_beta   90.00
_cell.angle_gamma   90.00
#
_symmetry.space_group_name_H-M   'P 1'
#
loop_
_entity.id
_entity.type
_entity.pdbx_description
1 polymer ?
#
loop_
_entity_poly.entity_id
_entity_poly.type
_entity_poly.pdbx_seq_one_letter_code
_entity_poly.pdbx_strand_id
1 'polypeptide(L)'
;MEIGLVRIIVLVLLGLAILSLIISIFRRETENVVRSLVFVIIFGLLFFYFQQTKMERLTWNNLKKDLGLAKPQEYQFIKEESSDIYRQTVRYIFPEPGPRLNLTIDEGGRFLHLDKIDEINRILEYIGLKKVTHGVKELASITGRSYDVNLYRWDDYPDGILIIERAICRDKSTLYSYNCLHSITLIRQR
;
A
#
# COMPACT_ATOMS: atom_id res chain seq x y z
N MET A 1 5.90 -10.22 10.55
CA MET A 1 5.82 -11.66 10.89
C MET A 1 5.10 -12.37 9.74
N GLU A 2 5.60 -13.51 9.28
CA GLU A 2 4.93 -14.26 8.22
C GLU A 2 3.57 -14.78 8.72
N ILE A 3 2.53 -14.60 7.91
CA ILE A 3 1.16 -15.00 8.30
C ILE A 3 1.03 -16.51 8.48
N GLY A 4 1.85 -17.30 7.79
CA GLY A 4 1.96 -18.74 8.01
C GLY A 4 2.30 -19.09 9.47
N LEU A 5 3.31 -18.43 10.05
CA LEU A 5 3.69 -18.63 11.45
C LEU A 5 2.57 -18.21 12.41
N VAL A 6 1.85 -17.12 12.11
CA VAL A 6 0.75 -16.65 12.95
C VAL A 6 -0.43 -17.62 12.94
N ARG A 7 -0.77 -18.17 11.77
CA ARG A 7 -1.82 -19.20 11.66
C ARG A 7 -1.47 -20.43 12.49
N ILE A 8 -0.21 -20.87 12.47
CA ILE A 8 0.26 -21.99 13.28
C ILE A 8 0.14 -21.66 14.78
N ILE A 9 0.59 -20.49 15.21
CA ILE A 9 0.50 -20.05 16.62
C ILE A 9 -0.96 -20.02 17.09
N VAL A 10 -1.86 -19.42 16.30
CA VAL A 10 -3.29 -19.33 16.64
C VAL A 10 -3.92 -20.73 16.70
N LEU A 11 -3.55 -21.65 15.81
CA LEU A 11 -4.05 -23.02 15.81
C LEU A 11 -3.57 -23.81 17.04
N VAL A 12 -2.31 -23.64 17.45
CA VAL A 12 -1.78 -24.24 18.68
C VAL A 12 -2.51 -23.71 19.91
N LEU A 13 -2.72 -22.39 19.99
CA LEU A 13 -3.47 -21.77 21.10
C LEU A 13 -4.92 -22.24 21.14
N LEU A 14 -5.58 -22.38 19.98
CA LEU A 14 -6.93 -22.94 19.89
C LEU A 14 -6.96 -24.38 20.40
N GLY A 15 -5.99 -25.21 20.01
CA GLY A 15 -5.86 -26.59 20.50
C GLY A 15 -5.70 -26.67 22.02
N LEU A 16 -4.86 -25.80 22.60
CA LEU A 16 -4.69 -25.70 24.06
C LEU A 16 -5.98 -25.23 24.77
N ALA A 17 -6.72 -24.30 24.19
CA ALA A 17 -7.99 -23.82 24.75
C ALA A 17 -9.08 -24.90 24.72
N ILE A 18 -9.14 -25.70 23.65
CA ILE A 18 -10.04 -26.87 23.56
C ILE A 18 -9.65 -27.91 24.61
N LEU A 19 -8.35 -28.18 24.78
CA LEU A 19 -7.86 -29.12 25.79
C LEU A 19 -8.23 -28.66 27.21
N SER A 20 -8.06 -27.37 27.53
CA SER A 20 -8.45 -26.86 28.85
C SER A 20 -9.94 -26.97 29.08
N LEU A 21 -10.76 -26.70 28.06
CA LEU A 21 -12.21 -26.86 28.12
C LEU A 21 -12.61 -28.31 28.44
N ILE A 22 -12.00 -29.29 27.77
CA ILE A 22 -12.24 -30.71 28.03
C ILE A 22 -11.89 -31.04 29.49
N ILE A 23 -10.70 -30.64 29.95
CA ILE A 23 -10.24 -30.91 31.33
C ILE A 23 -11.19 -30.28 32.36
N SER A 24 -11.61 -29.03 32.15
CA SER A 24 -12.52 -28.33 33.06
C SER A 24 -13.91 -28.96 33.12
N ILE A 25 -14.43 -29.47 32.00
CA ILE A 25 -15.70 -30.21 31.97
C ILE A 25 -15.60 -31.49 32.80
N PHE A 26 -14.51 -32.26 32.66
CA PHE A 26 -14.28 -33.48 33.44
C PHE A 26 -14.14 -33.22 34.94
N ARG A 27 -13.54 -32.08 35.32
CA ARG A 27 -13.38 -31.69 36.73
C ARG A 27 -14.62 -31.04 37.36
N ARG A 28 -15.70 -30.81 36.59
CA ARG A 28 -16.94 -30.11 37.03
C ARG A 28 -16.69 -28.72 37.63
N GLU A 29 -15.62 -28.04 37.22
CA GLU A 29 -15.29 -26.68 37.67
C GLU A 29 -16.01 -25.66 36.78
N THR A 30 -17.23 -25.27 37.15
CA THR A 30 -18.11 -24.43 36.32
C THR A 30 -17.50 -23.09 35.90
N GLU A 31 -16.69 -22.48 36.77
CA GLU A 31 -15.99 -21.22 36.47
C GLU A 31 -14.91 -21.39 35.38
N ASN A 32 -14.15 -22.49 35.45
CA ASN A 32 -13.11 -22.79 34.47
C ASN A 32 -13.67 -23.27 33.13
N VAL A 33 -14.87 -23.88 33.13
CA VAL A 33 -15.62 -24.21 31.91
C VAL A 33 -15.99 -22.94 31.15
N VAL A 34 -16.59 -21.96 31.82
CA VAL A 34 -17.00 -20.69 31.18
C VAL A 34 -15.76 -19.94 30.65
N ARG A 35 -14.69 -19.88 31.44
CA ARG A 35 -13.44 -19.22 31.03
C ARG A 35 -12.81 -19.88 29.80
N SER A 36 -12.75 -21.21 29.78
CA SER A 36 -12.20 -21.94 28.63
C SER A 36 -13.07 -21.78 27.39
N LEU A 37 -14.40 -21.74 27.55
CA LEU A 37 -15.35 -21.51 26.45
C LEU A 37 -15.11 -20.15 25.78
N VAL A 38 -14.92 -19.10 26.57
CA VAL A 38 -14.61 -17.75 26.05
C VAL A 38 -13.31 -17.76 25.25
N PHE A 39 -12.26 -18.44 25.72
CA PHE A 39 -11.01 -18.55 24.97
C PHE A 39 -11.19 -19.30 23.64
N VAL A 40 -11.95 -20.40 23.62
CA VAL A 40 -12.25 -21.13 22.37
C VAL A 40 -12.97 -20.23 21.37
N ILE A 41 -13.95 -19.43 21.82
CA ILE A 41 -14.67 -18.49 20.95
C ILE A 41 -13.72 -17.42 20.40
N ILE A 42 -12.91 -16.80 21.26
CA ILE A 42 -11.97 -15.74 20.86
C ILE A 42 -10.95 -16.27 19.85
N PHE A 43 -10.30 -17.39 20.15
CA PHE A 43 -9.30 -17.98 19.26
C PHE A 43 -9.94 -18.53 17.98
N GLY A 44 -11.18 -19.05 18.05
CA GLY A 44 -11.92 -19.50 16.87
C GLY A 44 -12.25 -18.36 15.92
N LEU A 45 -12.70 -17.22 16.44
CA LEU A 45 -12.95 -16.01 15.65
C LEU A 45 -11.65 -15.45 15.05
N LEU A 46 -10.57 -15.41 15.81
CA LEU A 46 -9.25 -15.01 15.31
C LEU A 46 -8.76 -15.93 14.19
N PHE A 47 -8.92 -17.24 14.36
CA PHE A 47 -8.54 -18.22 13.35
C PHE A 47 -9.33 -18.02 12.05
N PHE A 48 -10.65 -17.86 12.16
CA PHE A 48 -11.52 -17.60 11.01
C PHE A 48 -11.14 -16.31 10.27
N TYR A 49 -10.83 -15.23 11.02
CA TYR A 49 -10.34 -13.98 10.46
C TYR A 49 -9.02 -14.16 9.69
N PHE A 50 -8.05 -14.88 10.26
CA PHE A 50 -6.78 -15.14 9.60
C PHE A 50 -6.87 -16.09 8.40
N GLN A 51 -7.95 -16.88 8.30
CA GLN A 51 -8.21 -17.75 7.17
C GLN A 51 -8.76 -16.97 5.96
N GLN A 52 -9.62 -15.98 6.19
CA GLN A 52 -10.18 -15.14 5.11
C GLN A 52 -9.20 -14.10 4.57
N THR A 53 -8.23 -13.65 5.38
CA THR A 53 -7.27 -12.63 4.97
C THR A 53 -6.24 -13.19 3.98
N LYS A 54 -6.13 -12.54 2.80
CA LYS A 54 -5.13 -12.82 1.75
C LYS A 54 -3.81 -12.07 1.93
N MET A 55 -3.49 -11.62 3.15
CA MET A 55 -2.28 -10.84 3.38
C MET A 55 -1.04 -11.75 3.36
N GLU A 56 0.06 -11.25 2.79
CA GLU A 56 1.35 -11.97 2.80
C GLU A 56 2.17 -11.68 4.07
N ARG A 57 2.01 -10.49 4.67
CA ARG A 57 2.76 -10.08 5.86
C ARG A 57 1.89 -9.36 6.90
N LEU A 58 1.97 -9.83 8.15
CA LEU A 58 1.41 -9.15 9.31
C LEU A 58 2.37 -8.03 9.74
N THR A 59 1.95 -6.80 9.48
CA THR A 59 2.59 -5.56 9.95
C THR A 59 1.55 -4.75 10.71
N TRP A 60 1.97 -4.09 11.81
CA TRP A 60 1.07 -3.30 12.66
C TRP A 60 0.27 -2.25 11.88
N ASN A 61 0.88 -1.67 10.84
CA ASN A 61 0.21 -0.72 9.94
C ASN A 61 -0.89 -1.36 9.09
N ASN A 62 -0.70 -2.61 8.64
CA ASN A 62 -1.71 -3.32 7.86
C ASN A 62 -2.91 -3.70 8.74
N LEU A 63 -2.65 -4.08 10.00
CA LEU A 63 -3.68 -4.43 10.96
C LEU A 63 -4.52 -3.20 11.38
N LYS A 64 -3.89 -2.04 11.57
CA LYS A 64 -4.61 -0.77 11.77
C LYS A 64 -5.46 -0.37 10.56
N LYS A 65 -4.99 -0.66 9.35
CA LYS A 65 -5.71 -0.39 8.11
C LYS A 65 -6.97 -1.26 7.99
N ASP A 66 -6.86 -2.56 8.25
CA ASP A 66 -8.00 -3.50 8.23
C ASP A 66 -9.05 -3.18 9.32
N LEU A 67 -8.62 -2.74 10.50
CA LEU A 67 -9.51 -2.36 11.60
C LEU A 67 -10.12 -0.96 11.45
N GLY A 68 -9.83 -0.23 10.36
CA GLY A 68 -10.31 1.14 10.16
C GLY A 68 -9.76 2.17 11.16
N LEU A 69 -8.75 1.81 11.95
CA LEU A 69 -8.10 2.68 12.94
C LEU A 69 -6.99 3.54 12.34
N ALA A 70 -6.57 3.25 11.10
CA ALA A 70 -5.69 4.12 10.35
C ALA A 70 -6.51 5.29 9.81
N LYS A 71 -6.16 6.52 10.20
CA LYS A 71 -6.68 7.72 9.52
C LYS A 71 -6.36 7.57 8.02
N PRO A 72 -7.35 7.66 7.13
CA PRO A 72 -7.08 7.62 5.70
C PRO A 72 -6.09 8.74 5.38
N GLN A 73 -5.04 8.40 4.65
CA GLN A 73 -4.07 9.40 4.24
C GLN A 73 -4.74 10.26 3.17
N GLU A 74 -5.22 11.44 3.57
CA GLU A 74 -5.82 12.40 2.67
C GLU A 74 -4.73 13.07 1.85
N TYR A 75 -4.84 12.97 0.53
CA TYR A 75 -3.98 13.68 -0.40
C TYR A 75 -4.72 14.90 -0.94
N GLN A 76 -4.11 16.07 -0.80
CA GLN A 76 -4.57 17.27 -1.49
C GLN A 76 -4.03 17.24 -2.91
N PHE A 77 -4.89 17.48 -3.89
CA PHE A 77 -4.50 17.57 -5.30
C PHE A 77 -5.43 18.51 -6.07
N ILE A 78 -4.90 19.07 -7.16
CA ILE A 78 -5.63 19.87 -8.14
C ILE A 78 -5.78 19.01 -9.39
N LYS A 79 -7.00 18.93 -9.92
CA LYS A 79 -7.28 18.18 -11.15
C LYS A 79 -7.44 19.14 -12.31
N GLU A 80 -6.62 18.96 -13.34
CA GLU A 80 -6.68 19.69 -14.60
C GLU A 80 -7.06 18.71 -15.71
N GLU A 81 -8.06 19.06 -16.50
CA GLU A 81 -8.45 18.29 -17.68
C GLU A 81 -8.24 19.13 -18.92
N SER A 82 -7.55 18.55 -19.90
CA SER A 82 -7.42 19.11 -21.23
C SER A 82 -7.87 18.06 -22.23
N SER A 83 -8.63 18.48 -23.25
CA SER A 83 -9.04 17.60 -24.32
C SER A 83 -8.77 18.29 -25.65
N ASP A 84 -7.91 17.67 -26.45
CA ASP A 84 -7.72 18.03 -27.84
C ASP A 84 -8.52 17.07 -28.73
N ILE A 85 -8.54 17.34 -30.04
CA ILE A 85 -9.25 16.52 -31.04
C ILE A 85 -8.85 15.04 -30.97
N TYR A 86 -7.59 14.75 -30.63
CA TYR A 86 -7.01 13.40 -30.67
C TYR A 86 -6.78 12.76 -29.30
N ARG A 87 -6.73 13.54 -28.22
CA ARG A 87 -6.28 13.05 -26.91
C ARG A 87 -7.01 13.75 -25.78
N GLN A 88 -7.40 12.98 -24.78
CA GLN A 88 -7.88 13.51 -23.51
C GLN A 88 -6.76 13.33 -22.47
N THR A 89 -6.32 14.42 -21.87
CA THR A 89 -5.26 14.45 -20.87
C THR A 89 -5.86 14.89 -19.54
N VAL A 90 -5.69 14.07 -18.51
CA VAL A 90 -6.08 14.42 -17.14
C VAL A 90 -4.82 14.48 -16.30
N ARG A 91 -4.55 15.62 -15.66
CA ARG A 91 -3.41 15.84 -14.79
C ARG A 91 -3.87 16.08 -13.35
N TYR A 92 -3.26 15.38 -12.42
CA TYR A 92 -3.45 15.51 -10.98
C TYR A 92 -2.17 16.10 -10.41
N ILE A 93 -2.23 17.32 -9.90
CA ILE A 93 -1.09 18.07 -9.38
C ILE A 93 -1.15 18.04 -7.85
N PHE A 94 -0.06 17.64 -7.21
CA PHE A 94 0.07 17.54 -5.77
C PHE A 94 0.91 18.73 -5.26
N PRO A 95 0.28 19.72 -4.60
CA PRO A 95 0.99 20.87 -4.06
C PRO A 95 1.95 20.45 -2.93
N GLU A 96 2.96 21.28 -2.68
CA GLU A 96 3.89 21.02 -1.58
C GLU A 96 3.23 21.21 -0.19
N PRO A 97 3.45 20.31 0.78
CA PRO A 97 4.31 19.11 0.70
C PRO A 97 3.62 17.93 0.01
N GLY A 98 4.19 17.49 -1.13
CA GLY A 98 3.65 16.39 -1.91
C GLY A 98 3.88 15.01 -1.26
N PRO A 99 3.15 13.97 -1.70
CA PRO A 99 3.33 12.61 -1.21
C PRO A 99 4.78 12.13 -1.39
N ARG A 100 5.35 11.45 -0.39
CA ARG A 100 6.69 10.87 -0.49
C ARG A 100 6.75 9.78 -1.54
N LEU A 101 7.87 9.72 -2.26
CA LEU A 101 8.19 8.65 -3.21
C LEU A 101 9.42 7.87 -2.74
N ASN A 102 9.24 6.57 -2.56
CA ASN A 102 10.34 5.64 -2.35
C ASN A 102 10.97 5.24 -3.69
N LEU A 103 12.15 5.80 -3.96
CA LEU A 103 12.92 5.54 -5.18
C LEU A 103 14.17 4.73 -4.86
N THR A 104 14.64 3.98 -5.83
CA THR A 104 15.90 3.23 -5.82
C THR A 104 16.90 3.96 -6.69
N ILE A 105 18.18 3.91 -6.31
CA ILE A 105 19.24 4.52 -7.11
C ILE A 105 19.78 3.44 -8.05
N ASP A 106 20.08 3.79 -9.31
CA ASP A 106 20.72 2.86 -10.25
C ASP A 106 22.15 2.50 -9.82
N GLU A 107 22.72 1.44 -10.42
CA GLU A 107 24.08 0.98 -10.09
C GLU A 107 25.16 2.05 -10.35
N GLY A 108 24.90 3.01 -11.25
CA GLY A 108 25.78 4.11 -11.59
C GLY A 108 25.60 5.36 -10.72
N GLY A 109 24.63 5.37 -9.80
CA GLY A 109 24.31 6.53 -8.96
C GLY A 109 23.64 7.70 -9.67
N ARG A 110 23.24 7.56 -10.95
CA ARG A 110 22.85 8.71 -11.79
C ARG A 110 21.36 8.93 -11.89
N PHE A 111 20.59 7.85 -11.93
CA PHE A 111 19.15 7.89 -12.15
C PHE A 111 18.40 7.27 -10.97
N LEU A 112 17.17 7.72 -10.77
CA LEU A 112 16.28 7.23 -9.72
C LEU A 112 15.19 6.38 -10.34
N HIS A 113 15.01 5.14 -9.88
CA HIS A 113 14.02 4.22 -10.41
C HIS A 113 12.84 4.07 -9.45
N LEU A 114 11.66 3.85 -10.01
CA LEU A 114 10.44 3.64 -9.25
C LEU A 114 10.12 2.14 -9.26
N ASP A 115 10.89 1.38 -8.47
CA ASP A 115 10.69 -0.06 -8.33
C ASP A 115 9.59 -0.39 -7.32
N LYS A 116 9.42 0.46 -6.31
CA LYS A 116 8.47 0.28 -5.20
C LYS A 116 7.14 0.95 -5.50
N ILE A 117 6.23 0.20 -6.13
CA ILE A 117 4.93 0.72 -6.58
C ILE A 117 3.84 0.82 -5.51
N ASP A 118 4.04 0.27 -4.31
CA ASP A 118 2.99 0.22 -3.27
C ASP A 118 2.45 1.60 -2.87
N GLU A 119 3.33 2.59 -2.74
CA GLU A 119 2.93 3.96 -2.38
C GLU A 119 2.18 4.64 -3.52
N ILE A 120 2.68 4.50 -4.75
CA ILE A 120 2.00 5.00 -5.96
C ILE A 120 0.62 4.37 -6.10
N ASN A 121 0.50 3.06 -5.94
CA ASN A 121 -0.77 2.35 -6.06
C ASN A 121 -1.81 2.78 -5.03
N ARG A 122 -1.39 3.20 -3.84
CA ARG A 122 -2.29 3.80 -2.85
C ARG A 122 -2.79 5.17 -3.29
N ILE A 123 -1.92 6.00 -3.86
CA ILE A 123 -2.27 7.32 -4.36
C ILE A 123 -3.22 7.19 -5.57
N LEU A 124 -2.89 6.31 -6.52
CA LEU A 124 -3.74 6.01 -7.68
C LEU A 124 -5.13 5.56 -7.26
N GLU A 125 -5.22 4.61 -6.33
CA GLU A 125 -6.49 4.14 -5.78
C GLU A 125 -7.28 5.28 -5.09
N TYR A 126 -6.59 6.16 -4.36
CA TYR A 126 -7.22 7.32 -3.71
C TYR A 126 -7.81 8.32 -4.71
N ILE A 127 -7.14 8.58 -5.83
CA ILE A 127 -7.65 9.48 -6.89
C ILE A 127 -8.59 8.78 -7.89
N GLY A 128 -8.95 7.51 -7.64
CA GLY A 128 -9.89 6.75 -8.45
C GLY A 128 -9.30 6.16 -9.74
N LEU A 129 -7.98 6.01 -9.82
CA LEU A 129 -7.27 5.38 -10.93
C LEU A 129 -6.91 3.91 -10.63
N LYS A 130 -6.70 3.11 -11.69
CA LYS A 130 -6.24 1.72 -11.58
C LYS A 130 -4.80 1.63 -11.06
N LYS A 131 -4.46 0.52 -10.41
CA LYS A 131 -3.10 0.25 -9.94
C LYS A 131 -2.18 -0.11 -11.10
N VAL A 132 -0.91 0.29 -11.01
CA VAL A 132 0.16 -0.23 -11.88
C VAL A 132 0.60 -1.61 -11.39
N THR A 133 1.11 -2.43 -12.31
CA THR A 133 1.48 -3.84 -12.05
C THR A 133 2.97 -4.01 -11.80
N HIS A 134 3.82 -3.11 -12.30
CA HIS A 134 5.26 -3.17 -12.18
C HIS A 134 5.88 -1.79 -11.99
N GLY A 135 7.09 -1.76 -11.43
CA GLY A 135 7.91 -0.55 -11.37
C GLY A 135 8.50 -0.17 -12.73
N VAL A 136 9.01 1.06 -12.84
CA VAL A 136 9.64 1.57 -14.07
C VAL A 136 10.90 2.36 -13.75
N LYS A 137 11.82 2.35 -14.71
CA LYS A 137 13.02 3.19 -14.66
C LYS A 137 12.66 4.65 -14.94
N GLU A 138 13.55 5.55 -14.54
CA GLU A 138 13.45 6.95 -14.97
C GLU A 138 13.48 7.03 -16.48
N LEU A 139 12.61 7.83 -17.09
CA LEU A 139 12.49 7.91 -18.53
C LEU A 139 13.80 8.39 -19.17
N ALA A 140 14.51 9.32 -18.53
CA ALA A 140 15.84 9.76 -18.96
C ALA A 140 16.88 8.64 -19.05
N SER A 141 16.79 7.59 -18.23
CA SER A 141 17.73 6.45 -18.30
C SER A 141 17.46 5.56 -19.51
N ILE A 142 16.25 5.64 -20.08
CA ILE A 142 15.83 4.91 -21.29
C ILE A 142 16.09 5.77 -22.54
N THR A 143 15.71 7.05 -22.51
CA THR A 143 15.76 7.93 -23.68
C THR A 143 17.11 8.65 -23.84
N GLY A 144 17.87 8.79 -22.75
CA GLY A 144 19.11 9.57 -22.70
C GLY A 144 18.90 11.09 -22.76
N ARG A 145 17.65 11.57 -22.63
CA ARG A 145 17.31 12.99 -22.81
C ARG A 145 17.12 13.68 -21.47
N SER A 146 17.69 14.88 -21.33
CA SER A 146 17.68 15.64 -20.07
C SER A 146 16.29 16.16 -19.67
N TYR A 147 15.39 16.36 -20.62
CA TYR A 147 14.01 16.79 -20.33
C TYR A 147 13.14 15.65 -19.77
N ASP A 148 13.57 14.40 -19.91
CA ASP A 148 12.86 13.22 -19.39
C ASP A 148 13.29 12.87 -17.94
N VAL A 149 14.13 13.71 -17.34
CA VAL A 149 14.56 13.55 -15.95
C VAL A 149 13.35 13.74 -15.04
N ASN A 150 13.26 12.93 -13.98
CA ASN A 150 12.13 12.89 -13.03
C ASN A 150 10.81 12.35 -13.59
N LEU A 151 10.77 11.88 -14.85
CA LEU A 151 9.58 11.31 -15.45
C LEU A 151 9.60 9.78 -15.38
N TYR A 152 8.44 9.20 -15.13
CA TYR A 152 8.20 7.75 -15.07
C TYR A 152 6.97 7.46 -15.92
N ARG A 153 7.06 6.52 -16.86
CA ARG A 153 6.02 6.31 -17.87
C ARG A 153 5.64 4.84 -17.97
N TRP A 154 4.34 4.57 -17.90
CA TRP A 154 3.72 3.28 -18.20
C TRP A 154 2.92 3.40 -19.49
N ASP A 155 3.42 2.76 -20.54
CA ASP A 155 2.74 2.69 -21.83
C ASP A 155 1.67 1.59 -21.88
N ASP A 156 1.75 0.62 -20.98
CA ASP A 156 0.85 -0.53 -20.84
C ASP A 156 -0.28 -0.28 -19.83
N TYR A 157 -0.47 0.97 -19.39
CA TYR A 157 -1.47 1.29 -18.38
C TYR A 157 -2.89 1.07 -18.93
N PRO A 158 -3.82 0.43 -18.19
CA PRO A 158 -5.08 -0.04 -18.78
C PRO A 158 -5.99 1.05 -19.36
N ASP A 159 -5.86 2.29 -18.89
CA ASP A 159 -6.68 3.43 -19.31
C ASP A 159 -5.93 4.39 -20.24
N GLY A 160 -4.78 4.01 -20.79
CA GLY A 160 -3.96 4.81 -21.70
C GLY A 160 -2.49 4.86 -21.29
N ILE A 161 -1.86 6.03 -21.38
CA ILE A 161 -0.47 6.21 -20.94
C ILE A 161 -0.48 6.94 -19.61
N LEU A 162 0.12 6.34 -18.59
CA LEU A 162 0.30 6.97 -17.28
C LEU A 162 1.72 7.56 -17.19
N ILE A 163 1.81 8.83 -16.85
CA ILE A 163 3.07 9.53 -16.62
C ILE A 163 3.06 10.09 -15.21
N ILE A 164 4.12 9.82 -14.46
CA ILE A 164 4.35 10.35 -13.13
C ILE A 164 5.56 11.27 -13.19
N GLU A 165 5.43 12.43 -12.56
CA GLU A 165 6.48 13.43 -12.43
C GLU A 165 6.88 13.56 -10.97
N ARG A 166 8.18 13.44 -10.72
CA ARG A 166 8.80 13.63 -9.40
C ARG A 166 9.28 15.07 -9.25
N ALA A 167 9.18 15.60 -8.02
CA ALA A 167 9.90 16.78 -7.58
C ALA A 167 10.73 16.50 -6.31
N ILE A 168 11.46 17.51 -5.86
CA ILE A 168 12.11 17.54 -4.56
C ILE A 168 11.28 18.46 -3.67
N CYS A 169 10.56 17.89 -2.70
CA CYS A 169 9.79 18.65 -1.73
C CYS A 169 10.63 18.92 -0.49
N ARG A 170 10.30 19.99 0.23
CA ARG A 170 10.91 20.31 1.52
C ARG A 170 9.91 20.16 2.65
N ASP A 171 10.30 19.44 3.69
CA ASP A 171 9.55 19.43 4.93
C ASP A 171 9.85 20.72 5.70
N LYS A 172 8.85 21.59 5.85
CA LYS A 172 9.00 22.87 6.55
C LYS A 172 9.31 22.69 8.04
N SER A 173 8.93 21.56 8.64
CA SER A 173 9.12 21.30 10.07
C SER A 173 10.51 20.77 10.39
N THR A 174 11.11 20.00 9.47
CA THR A 174 12.41 19.33 9.68
C THR A 174 13.52 19.87 8.79
N LEU A 175 13.19 20.76 7.85
CA LEU A 175 14.07 21.35 6.83
C LEU A 175 14.72 20.35 5.85
N TYR A 176 14.41 19.05 5.96
CA TYR A 176 14.91 18.02 5.07
C TYR A 176 14.18 18.02 3.73
N SER A 177 14.95 17.81 2.67
CA SER A 177 14.44 17.59 1.32
C SER A 177 14.20 16.10 1.08
N TYR A 178 13.15 15.78 0.34
CA TYR A 178 12.81 14.40 -0.02
C TYR A 178 12.19 14.34 -1.42
N ASN A 179 12.27 13.15 -2.04
CA ASN A 179 11.63 12.89 -3.32
C ASN A 179 10.12 12.80 -3.12
N CYS A 180 9.36 13.59 -3.87
CA CYS A 180 7.92 13.63 -3.77
C CYS A 180 7.25 13.53 -5.13
N LEU A 181 5.99 13.11 -5.10
CA LEU A 181 5.10 13.12 -6.25
C LEU A 181 4.67 14.55 -6.53
N HIS A 182 4.97 15.05 -7.72
CA HIS A 182 4.53 16.37 -8.17
C HIS A 182 3.24 16.27 -8.99
N SER A 183 3.22 15.40 -9.99
CA SER A 183 2.04 15.23 -10.81
C SER A 183 1.85 13.79 -11.31
N ILE A 184 0.59 13.43 -11.53
CA ILE A 184 0.18 12.22 -12.25
C ILE A 184 -0.60 12.68 -13.48
N THR A 185 -0.18 12.27 -14.66
CA THR A 185 -0.84 12.58 -15.92
C THR A 185 -1.32 11.29 -16.57
N LEU A 186 -2.59 11.24 -16.94
CA LEU A 186 -3.19 10.16 -17.71
C LEU A 186 -3.55 10.69 -19.10
N ILE A 187 -2.95 10.11 -20.13
CA ILE A 187 -3.25 10.42 -21.53
C ILE A 187 -4.10 9.28 -22.09
N ARG A 188 -5.37 9.58 -22.39
CA ARG A 188 -6.29 8.67 -23.04
C ARG A 188 -6.30 8.95 -24.54
N GLN A 189 -6.09 7.91 -25.33
CA GLN A 189 -6.37 7.97 -26.76
C GLN A 189 -7.87 7.74 -26.95
N ARG A 190 -8.47 8.59 -27.78
CA ARG A 190 -9.91 8.55 -28.07
C ARG A 190 -10.22 7.54 -29.16
#